data_AF-A0A1D8U431-F1
#
_entry.id   AF-A0A1D8U431-F1
#
_cell.length_a   1.000
_cell.length_b   1.000
_cell.length_c   1.000
_cell.angle_alpha   90.00
_cell.angle_beta   90.00
_cell.angle_gamma   90.00
#
_symmetry.space_group_name_H-M   'P 1'
#
loop_
_entity.id
_entity.type
_entity.pdbx_description
1 polymer ?
#
loop_
_entity_poly.entity_id
_entity_poly.type
_entity_poly.pdbx_seq_one_letter_code
_entity_poly.pdbx_strand_id
1 'polypeptide(L)'
;MPKAGIIYNDLKPMACSVAEELHNQLRTAGWEVCMATGVGGILGYSSPQSPVCHTPMEKLAPPGFDDQMAFAIVLGGDGTVLAAFRQLAPQGIPLLTVNTGHMGFLTETYVNQLPSVLEQVMAQEYVIEERSMLSVQILRDERIWWEALCLNEMVLHREPLTSMCHFEVQIGHHAPVDIAADGIIVSTPTGSTAYSLSAGGPVLTPEVPVLQLLPICPHSLASRALVFADTEQLTIFPATPNSMVMVVDGNGGCYVIPEDKIKVKRSPYSARFIRLQAPEFFRVLREKLGWGLPHIAKPTSVELP
;
A
#
# COMPACT_ATOMS: atom_id res chain seq x y z
N MET A 1 -22.80 22.48 2.61
CA MET A 1 -22.64 21.72 3.88
C MET A 1 -21.28 21.04 3.82
N PRO A 2 -20.55 20.90 4.93
CA PRO A 2 -19.30 20.16 4.90
C PRO A 2 -19.58 18.68 4.59
N LYS A 3 -18.66 18.02 3.87
CA LYS A 3 -18.84 16.67 3.34
C LYS A 3 -17.80 15.72 3.89
N ALA A 4 -18.22 14.54 4.34
CA ALA A 4 -17.36 13.50 4.90
C ALA A 4 -17.67 12.12 4.27
N GLY A 5 -16.64 11.28 4.18
CA GLY A 5 -16.76 9.92 3.67
C GLY A 5 -16.55 8.88 4.76
N ILE A 6 -17.13 7.70 4.59
CA ILE A 6 -16.85 6.52 5.41
C ILE A 6 -16.56 5.34 4.47
N ILE A 7 -15.35 4.79 4.57
CA ILE A 7 -14.97 3.52 3.94
C ILE A 7 -14.87 2.47 5.04
N TYR A 8 -15.54 1.34 4.90
CA TYR A 8 -15.53 0.30 5.93
C TYR A 8 -15.34 -1.10 5.36
N ASN A 9 -14.85 -2.01 6.20
CA ASN A 9 -14.73 -3.42 5.88
C ASN A 9 -16.05 -4.14 6.18
N ASP A 10 -16.82 -4.45 5.14
CA ASP A 10 -18.14 -5.08 5.20
C ASP A 10 -18.11 -6.54 5.69
N LEU A 11 -16.95 -7.19 5.70
CA LEU A 11 -16.75 -8.52 6.27
C LEU A 11 -16.60 -8.50 7.79
N LYS A 12 -16.45 -7.32 8.41
CA LYS A 12 -16.28 -7.18 9.87
C LYS A 12 -17.53 -6.54 10.48
N PRO A 13 -18.33 -7.29 11.27
CA PRO A 13 -19.55 -6.76 11.89
C PRO A 13 -19.33 -5.48 12.69
N MET A 14 -18.21 -5.40 13.44
CA MET A 14 -17.82 -4.22 14.20
C MET A 14 -17.57 -2.99 13.31
N ALA A 15 -17.00 -3.18 12.12
CA ALA A 15 -16.77 -2.06 11.20
C ALA A 15 -18.10 -1.54 10.64
N CYS A 16 -19.04 -2.44 10.33
CA CYS A 16 -20.38 -2.08 9.85
C CYS A 16 -21.16 -1.28 10.91
N SER A 17 -21.22 -1.76 12.16
CA SER A 17 -21.97 -1.07 13.22
C SER A 17 -21.41 0.33 13.49
N VAL A 18 -20.08 0.45 13.58
CA VAL A 18 -19.42 1.74 13.80
C VAL A 18 -19.64 2.68 12.61
N ALA A 19 -19.65 2.16 11.38
CA ALA A 19 -19.92 2.98 10.20
C ALA A 19 -21.32 3.61 10.22
N GLU A 20 -22.34 2.87 10.67
CA GLU A 20 -23.71 3.38 10.82
C GLU A 20 -23.81 4.42 11.94
N GLU A 21 -23.15 4.19 13.08
CA GLU A 21 -23.09 5.15 14.19
C GLU A 21 -22.46 6.47 13.76
N LEU A 22 -21.30 6.42 13.08
CA LEU A 22 -20.61 7.61 12.56
C LEU A 22 -21.46 8.35 11.53
N HIS A 23 -22.13 7.62 10.64
CA HIS A 23 -23.00 8.23 9.64
C HIS A 23 -24.09 9.07 10.31
N ASN A 24 -24.75 8.53 11.33
CA ASN A 24 -25.79 9.23 12.07
C ASN A 24 -25.25 10.42 12.87
N GLN A 25 -24.09 10.25 13.52
CA GLN A 25 -23.45 11.31 14.30
C GLN A 25 -23.05 12.50 13.41
N LEU A 26 -22.39 12.25 12.28
CA LEU A 26 -21.97 13.28 11.33
C LEU A 26 -23.18 13.99 10.69
N ARG A 27 -24.23 13.24 10.31
CA ARG A 27 -25.48 13.82 9.79
C ARG A 27 -26.16 14.73 10.81
N THR A 28 -26.19 14.33 12.08
CA THR A 28 -26.73 15.15 13.18
C THR A 28 -25.93 16.43 13.37
N ALA A 29 -24.62 16.38 13.16
CA ALA A 29 -23.74 17.55 13.14
C ALA A 29 -23.83 18.40 11.85
N GLY A 30 -24.76 18.10 10.94
CA GLY A 30 -25.01 18.89 9.72
C GLY A 30 -24.09 18.57 8.54
N TRP A 31 -23.41 17.42 8.55
CA TRP A 31 -22.56 16.99 7.45
C TRP A 31 -23.33 16.25 6.36
N GLU A 32 -22.89 16.44 5.11
CA GLU A 32 -23.19 15.48 4.06
C GLU A 32 -22.26 14.28 4.22
N VAL A 33 -22.82 13.08 4.31
CA VAL A 33 -22.06 11.84 4.53
C VAL A 33 -22.29 10.87 3.39
N CYS A 34 -21.19 10.37 2.81
CA CYS A 34 -21.16 9.29 1.83
C CYS A 34 -20.54 8.04 2.46
N MET A 35 -21.07 6.86 2.11
CA MET A 35 -20.56 5.58 2.59
C MET A 35 -20.24 4.66 1.42
N ALA A 36 -19.13 3.92 1.51
CA ALA A 36 -18.79 2.86 0.58
C ALA A 36 -17.98 1.77 1.29
N THR A 37 -17.88 0.59 0.67
CA THR A 37 -17.05 -0.49 1.21
C THR A 37 -15.61 -0.38 0.71
N GLY A 38 -14.67 -0.96 1.46
CA GLY A 38 -13.28 -1.08 1.00
C GLY A 38 -13.12 -1.97 -0.25
N VAL A 39 -14.13 -2.77 -0.60
CA VAL A 39 -14.10 -3.71 -1.73
C VAL A 39 -13.92 -3.00 -3.08
N GLY A 40 -14.39 -1.75 -3.22
CA GLY A 40 -14.21 -0.98 -4.47
C GLY A 40 -12.73 -0.75 -4.85
N GLY A 41 -11.81 -0.85 -3.89
CA GLY A 41 -10.37 -0.74 -4.12
C GLY A 41 -9.67 -2.09 -4.27
N ILE A 42 -10.38 -3.20 -4.16
CA ILE A 42 -9.85 -4.55 -4.35
C ILE A 42 -9.98 -4.87 -5.84
N LEU A 43 -8.85 -4.88 -6.56
CA LEU A 43 -8.85 -5.13 -8.01
C LEU A 43 -9.00 -6.64 -8.34
N GLY A 44 -8.88 -7.52 -7.35
CA GLY A 44 -8.99 -8.96 -7.55
C GLY A 44 -7.82 -9.55 -8.35
N TYR A 45 -7.94 -10.81 -8.74
CA TYR A 45 -6.95 -11.50 -9.57
C TYR A 45 -7.56 -11.82 -10.93
N SER A 46 -6.87 -11.39 -11.98
CA SER A 46 -7.24 -11.75 -13.36
C SER A 46 -6.92 -13.21 -13.67
N SER A 47 -7.61 -13.80 -14.65
CA SER A 47 -7.19 -15.08 -15.25
C SER A 47 -6.38 -14.84 -16.52
N PRO A 48 -5.58 -15.82 -17.00
CA PRO A 48 -4.80 -15.64 -18.23
C PRO A 48 -5.67 -15.32 -19.45
N GLN A 49 -6.93 -15.75 -19.45
CA GLN A 49 -7.89 -15.55 -20.54
C GLN A 49 -8.76 -14.29 -20.36
N SER A 50 -8.66 -13.60 -19.22
CA SER A 50 -9.48 -12.44 -18.89
C SER A 50 -8.74 -11.52 -17.93
N PRO A 51 -7.88 -10.59 -18.42
CA PRO A 51 -7.36 -9.52 -17.59
C PRO A 51 -8.56 -8.79 -16.96
N VAL A 52 -8.51 -8.53 -15.64
CA VAL A 52 -9.47 -7.67 -14.94
C VAL A 52 -9.65 -6.43 -15.79
N CYS A 53 -10.90 -6.09 -16.10
CA CYS A 53 -11.24 -4.96 -16.95
C CYS A 53 -10.41 -3.74 -16.54
N HIS A 54 -9.65 -3.19 -17.49
CA HIS A 54 -8.89 -1.96 -17.28
C HIS A 54 -9.85 -0.89 -16.76
N THR A 55 -9.69 -0.55 -15.49
CA THR A 55 -10.41 0.52 -14.84
C THR A 55 -9.38 1.59 -14.54
N PRO A 56 -9.45 2.76 -15.21
CA PRO A 56 -8.52 3.84 -14.96
C PRO A 56 -8.49 4.17 -13.47
N MET A 57 -7.30 4.40 -12.92
CA MET A 57 -7.14 4.61 -11.48
C MET A 57 -7.97 5.80 -10.96
N GLU A 58 -8.23 6.80 -11.81
CA GLU A 58 -9.05 7.97 -11.50
C GLU A 58 -10.56 7.67 -11.40
N LYS A 59 -10.99 6.50 -11.89
CA LYS A 59 -12.41 6.08 -11.91
C LYS A 59 -12.76 5.09 -10.80
N LEU A 60 -11.87 4.89 -9.83
CA LEU A 60 -12.08 3.97 -8.70
C LEU A 60 -12.84 4.61 -7.53
N ALA A 61 -12.99 5.94 -7.51
CA ALA A 61 -13.73 6.63 -6.45
C ALA A 61 -15.21 6.19 -6.44
N PRO A 62 -15.76 5.77 -5.28
CA PRO A 62 -17.18 5.45 -5.17
C PRO A 62 -18.07 6.66 -5.44
N PRO A 63 -19.35 6.48 -5.83
CA PRO A 63 -20.28 7.57 -6.02
C PRO A 63 -20.34 8.50 -4.82
N GLY A 64 -20.19 9.81 -5.06
CA GLY A 64 -20.22 10.85 -4.03
C GLY A 64 -18.87 11.09 -3.33
N PHE A 65 -17.81 10.32 -3.59
CA PHE A 65 -16.47 10.65 -3.12
C PHE A 65 -15.76 11.52 -4.14
N ASP A 66 -15.59 12.80 -3.82
CA ASP A 66 -15.00 13.84 -4.69
C ASP A 66 -14.08 14.79 -3.90
N ASP A 67 -13.42 15.69 -4.61
CA ASP A 67 -12.46 16.67 -4.09
C ASP A 67 -13.06 17.72 -3.13
N GLN A 68 -14.38 17.80 -3.01
CA GLN A 68 -15.08 18.66 -2.05
C GLN A 68 -15.21 18.03 -0.66
N MET A 69 -14.88 16.74 -0.53
CA MET A 69 -14.92 16.02 0.72
C MET A 69 -13.77 16.45 1.65
N ALA A 70 -14.11 16.91 2.85
CA ALA A 70 -13.13 17.42 3.80
C ALA A 70 -12.22 16.30 4.34
N PHE A 71 -12.78 15.11 4.57
CA PHE A 71 -12.05 13.91 4.97
C PHE A 71 -12.90 12.65 4.73
N ALA A 72 -12.25 11.49 4.76
CA ALA A 72 -12.95 10.22 4.93
C ALA A 72 -12.38 9.40 6.10
N ILE A 73 -13.24 8.63 6.76
CA ILE A 73 -12.87 7.71 7.84
C ILE A 73 -12.81 6.31 7.28
N VAL A 74 -11.69 5.62 7.47
CA VAL A 74 -11.49 4.23 7.04
C VAL A 74 -11.57 3.31 8.25
N LEU A 75 -12.57 2.43 8.30
CA LEU A 75 -12.80 1.46 9.36
C LEU A 75 -12.34 0.06 8.91
N GLY A 76 -11.13 -0.34 9.34
CA GLY A 76 -10.59 -1.66 9.01
C GLY A 76 -9.14 -1.86 9.42
N GLY A 77 -8.48 -2.86 8.83
CA GLY A 77 -7.03 -3.06 9.02
C GLY A 77 -6.23 -2.42 7.87
N ASP A 78 -4.91 -2.66 7.86
CA ASP A 78 -4.02 -2.13 6.81
C ASP A 78 -4.49 -2.50 5.39
N GLY A 79 -4.98 -3.72 5.17
CA GLY A 79 -5.57 -4.11 3.87
C GLY A 79 -6.75 -3.25 3.41
N THR A 80 -7.60 -2.81 4.35
CA THR A 80 -8.71 -1.89 4.08
C THR A 80 -8.18 -0.47 3.80
N VAL A 81 -7.14 -0.05 4.50
CA VAL A 81 -6.48 1.24 4.26
C VAL A 81 -5.85 1.29 2.87
N LEU A 82 -5.15 0.23 2.45
CA LEU A 82 -4.57 0.12 1.11
C LEU A 82 -5.65 0.24 0.02
N ALA A 83 -6.76 -0.49 0.17
CA ALA A 83 -7.89 -0.42 -0.76
C ALA A 83 -8.59 0.95 -0.74
N ALA A 84 -8.68 1.62 0.41
CA ALA A 84 -9.26 2.96 0.50
C ALA A 84 -8.39 4.00 -0.23
N PHE A 85 -7.07 4.00 -0.02
CA PHE A 85 -6.19 4.94 -0.72
C PHE A 85 -6.19 4.73 -2.24
N ARG A 86 -6.29 3.48 -2.71
CA ARG A 86 -6.42 3.21 -4.14
C ARG A 86 -7.64 3.89 -4.77
N GLN A 87 -8.75 3.98 -4.03
CA GLN A 87 -9.98 4.63 -4.50
C GLN A 87 -9.94 6.15 -4.37
N LEU A 88 -9.39 6.66 -3.26
CA LEU A 88 -9.61 8.04 -2.82
C LEU A 88 -8.41 8.97 -3.03
N ALA A 89 -7.19 8.44 -3.18
CA ALA A 89 -6.01 9.26 -3.46
C ALA A 89 -6.14 10.11 -4.75
N PRO A 90 -6.75 9.63 -5.85
CA PRO A 90 -7.00 10.45 -7.03
C PRO A 90 -7.87 11.68 -6.79
N GLN A 91 -8.76 11.62 -5.79
CA GLN A 91 -9.62 12.73 -5.38
C GLN A 91 -8.95 13.65 -4.35
N GLY A 92 -7.73 13.31 -3.92
CA GLY A 92 -6.99 14.08 -2.91
C GLY A 92 -7.64 14.07 -1.52
N ILE A 93 -8.53 13.12 -1.21
CA ILE A 93 -9.28 13.09 0.06
C ILE A 93 -8.35 12.60 1.18
N PRO A 94 -8.18 13.36 2.28
CA PRO A 94 -7.40 12.92 3.43
C PRO A 94 -8.16 11.88 4.26
N LEU A 95 -7.45 10.84 4.70
CA LEU A 95 -8.04 9.68 5.38
C LEU A 95 -7.65 9.62 6.85
N LEU A 96 -8.64 9.56 7.73
CA LEU A 96 -8.48 9.09 9.11
C LEU A 96 -8.60 7.58 9.12
N THR A 97 -7.53 6.86 9.47
CA THR A 97 -7.48 5.40 9.43
C THR A 97 -7.69 4.81 10.82
N VAL A 98 -8.76 4.04 10.99
CA VAL A 98 -9.21 3.52 12.28
C VAL A 98 -9.17 2.00 12.28
N ASN A 99 -8.39 1.44 13.20
CA ASN A 99 -8.26 0.01 13.36
C ASN A 99 -9.46 -0.60 14.10
N THR A 100 -10.04 -1.65 13.52
CA THR A 100 -11.16 -2.42 14.10
C THR A 100 -10.70 -3.71 14.78
N GLY A 101 -9.40 -3.87 15.04
CA GLY A 101 -8.78 -5.07 15.59
C GLY A 101 -7.39 -4.76 16.17
N HIS A 102 -6.37 -5.52 15.78
CA HIS A 102 -4.99 -5.28 16.21
C HIS A 102 -4.34 -4.18 15.37
N MET A 103 -3.61 -3.27 16.02
CA MET A 103 -2.96 -2.13 15.38
C MET A 103 -2.00 -2.58 14.26
N GLY A 104 -2.11 -1.90 13.12
CA GLY A 104 -1.24 -2.07 11.96
C GLY A 104 -0.22 -0.94 11.86
N PHE A 105 0.47 -0.86 10.73
CA PHE A 105 1.42 0.23 10.45
C PHE A 105 0.74 1.48 9.86
N LEU A 106 -0.46 1.35 9.31
CA LEU A 106 -1.13 2.42 8.56
C LEU A 106 -2.28 3.08 9.34
N THR A 107 -2.78 2.44 10.40
CA THR A 107 -3.90 2.93 11.22
C THR A 107 -3.44 3.94 12.26
N GLU A 108 -4.14 5.07 12.36
CA GLU A 108 -3.88 6.15 13.32
C GLU A 108 -4.42 5.84 14.73
N THR A 109 -5.64 5.30 14.81
CA THR A 109 -6.34 5.10 16.08
C THR A 109 -7.16 3.82 16.09
N TYR A 110 -7.84 3.54 17.20
CA TYR A 110 -8.74 2.40 17.39
C TYR A 110 -10.19 2.86 17.54
N VAL A 111 -11.12 1.96 17.24
CA VAL A 111 -12.57 2.21 17.37
C VAL A 111 -12.96 2.77 18.74
N ASN A 112 -12.36 2.28 19.84
CA ASN A 112 -12.69 2.74 21.20
C ASN A 112 -12.27 4.19 21.49
N GLN A 113 -11.31 4.73 20.73
CA GLN A 113 -10.84 6.12 20.83
C GLN A 113 -11.53 7.02 19.79
N LEU A 114 -12.30 6.45 18.88
CA LEU A 114 -12.89 7.18 17.76
C LEU A 114 -13.78 8.36 18.18
N PRO A 115 -14.60 8.30 19.25
CA PRO A 115 -15.42 9.44 19.64
C PRO A 115 -14.61 10.71 19.92
N SER A 116 -13.53 10.62 20.70
CA SER A 116 -12.68 11.77 21.01
C SER A 116 -11.83 12.23 19.82
N VAL A 117 -11.40 11.28 18.98
CA VAL A 117 -10.67 11.58 17.75
C VAL A 117 -11.56 12.32 16.74
N LEU A 118 -12.81 11.91 16.61
CA LEU A 118 -13.75 12.51 15.67
C LEU A 118 -13.97 14.00 15.99
N GLU A 119 -14.07 14.35 17.27
CA GLU A 119 -14.18 15.74 17.71
C GLU A 119 -12.97 16.58 17.24
N GLN A 120 -11.75 16.06 17.42
CA GLN A 120 -10.52 16.72 16.95
C GLN A 120 -10.51 16.88 15.42
N VAL A 121 -10.89 15.84 14.69
CA VAL A 121 -10.95 15.88 13.22
C VAL A 121 -11.98 16.89 12.72
N MET A 122 -13.16 16.94 13.34
CA MET A 122 -14.19 17.93 13.01
C MET A 122 -13.76 19.36 13.35
N ALA A 123 -12.94 19.53 14.39
CA ALA A 123 -12.32 20.80 14.75
C ALA A 123 -11.10 21.17 13.90
N GLN A 124 -10.69 20.31 12.95
CA GLN A 124 -9.48 20.46 12.14
C GLN A 124 -8.17 20.47 12.95
N GLU A 125 -8.17 19.83 14.12
CA GLU A 125 -7.02 19.70 15.01
C GLU A 125 -6.17 18.48 14.62
N TYR A 126 -5.61 18.50 13.41
CA TYR A 126 -4.75 17.45 12.88
C TYR A 126 -3.76 17.99 11.86
N VAL A 127 -2.76 17.18 11.51
CA VAL A 127 -1.86 17.45 10.37
C VAL A 127 -2.07 16.41 9.27
N ILE A 128 -1.76 16.79 8.03
CA ILE A 128 -1.76 15.87 6.90
C ILE A 128 -0.34 15.36 6.67
N GLU A 129 -0.16 14.05 6.78
CA GLU A 129 1.06 13.37 6.34
C GLU A 129 0.83 12.83 4.93
N GLU A 130 1.64 13.25 3.97
CA GLU A 130 1.61 12.71 2.61
C GLU A 130 2.63 11.59 2.44
N ARG A 131 2.18 10.46 1.93
CA ARG A 131 3.05 9.33 1.57
C ARG A 131 3.00 9.08 0.07
N SER A 132 4.18 8.85 -0.51
CA SER A 132 4.32 8.52 -1.92
C SER A 132 3.61 7.20 -2.26
N MET A 133 2.94 7.16 -3.40
CA MET A 133 2.39 5.93 -3.99
C MET A 133 3.10 5.62 -5.32
N LEU A 134 2.99 4.38 -5.77
CA LEU A 134 3.39 3.94 -7.10
C LEU A 134 2.19 3.91 -8.04
N SER A 135 2.45 4.24 -9.29
CA SER A 135 1.61 3.87 -10.43
C SER A 135 2.27 2.67 -11.10
N VAL A 136 1.52 1.57 -11.20
CA VAL A 136 1.96 0.31 -11.84
C VAL A 136 1.12 0.12 -13.09
N GLN A 137 1.76 -0.08 -14.23
CA GLN A 137 1.09 -0.25 -15.52
C GLN A 137 1.66 -1.45 -16.28
N ILE A 138 0.78 -2.28 -16.84
CA ILE A 138 1.15 -3.26 -17.86
C ILE A 138 0.89 -2.65 -19.22
N LEU A 139 1.90 -2.68 -20.08
CA LEU A 139 1.79 -2.25 -21.45
C LEU A 139 2.06 -3.42 -22.41
N ARG A 140 1.27 -3.50 -23.47
CA ARG A 140 1.48 -4.40 -24.61
C ARG A 140 1.16 -3.63 -25.87
N ASP A 141 2.07 -3.68 -26.84
CA ASP A 141 2.01 -2.84 -28.05
C ASP A 141 1.83 -1.34 -27.74
N GLU A 142 2.55 -0.85 -26.72
CA GLU A 142 2.47 0.53 -26.19
C GLU A 142 1.11 0.96 -25.61
N ARG A 143 0.12 0.06 -25.56
CA ARG A 143 -1.19 0.35 -24.94
C ARG A 143 -1.21 -0.11 -23.49
N ILE A 144 -1.86 0.66 -22.62
CA ILE A 144 -2.08 0.26 -21.23
C ILE A 144 -3.19 -0.80 -21.21
N TRP A 145 -2.84 -2.01 -20.76
CA TRP A 145 -3.78 -3.12 -20.61
C TRP A 145 -4.31 -3.24 -19.20
N TRP A 146 -3.52 -2.80 -18.22
CA TRP A 146 -3.87 -2.84 -16.81
C TRP A 146 -3.08 -1.77 -16.06
N GLU A 147 -3.69 -1.19 -15.03
CA GLU A 147 -2.99 -0.29 -14.14
C GLU A 147 -3.57 -0.30 -12.72
N ALA A 148 -2.75 0.12 -11.76
CA ALA A 148 -3.17 0.30 -10.39
C ALA A 148 -2.31 1.33 -9.65
N LEU A 149 -2.93 1.94 -8.64
CA LEU A 149 -2.20 2.60 -7.57
C LEU A 149 -1.77 1.61 -6.50
N CYS A 150 -0.59 1.85 -5.97
CA CYS A 150 0.09 0.99 -5.02
C CYS A 150 0.69 1.82 -3.89
N LEU A 151 0.32 1.55 -2.65
CA LEU A 151 0.90 2.24 -1.50
C LEU A 151 2.09 1.48 -0.91
N ASN A 152 2.08 0.15 -0.93
CA ASN A 152 3.13 -0.68 -0.36
C ASN A 152 4.10 -1.17 -1.42
N GLU A 153 3.71 -2.22 -2.17
CA GLU A 153 4.57 -2.82 -3.18
C GLU A 153 3.81 -3.47 -4.34
N MET A 154 4.52 -3.50 -5.47
CA MET A 154 4.23 -4.42 -6.57
C MET A 154 5.20 -5.60 -6.48
N VAL A 155 4.66 -6.79 -6.63
CA VAL A 155 5.38 -8.06 -6.66
C VAL A 155 5.15 -8.69 -8.02
N LEU A 156 6.23 -9.07 -8.71
CA LEU A 156 6.17 -9.92 -9.89
C LEU A 156 6.81 -11.25 -9.55
N HIS A 157 6.07 -12.34 -9.68
CA HIS A 157 6.48 -13.66 -9.23
C HIS A 157 6.18 -14.73 -10.29
N ARG A 158 6.93 -15.83 -10.26
CA ARG A 158 6.72 -16.98 -11.15
C ARG A 158 5.31 -17.60 -11.01
N GLU A 159 4.72 -18.04 -12.12
CA GLU A 159 3.48 -18.82 -12.13
C GLU A 159 3.73 -20.35 -12.07
N PRO A 160 4.66 -20.96 -12.83
CA PRO A 160 5.12 -22.30 -12.46
C PRO A 160 6.21 -22.18 -11.38
N LEU A 161 5.94 -22.72 -10.19
CA LEU A 161 6.92 -22.81 -9.09
C LEU A 161 8.16 -23.65 -9.43
N THR A 162 8.16 -24.32 -10.57
CA THR A 162 9.20 -25.24 -11.03
C THR A 162 10.33 -24.55 -11.81
N SER A 163 10.20 -23.26 -12.14
CA SER A 163 11.23 -22.54 -12.92
C SER A 163 11.60 -21.19 -12.29
N MET A 164 12.84 -20.78 -12.50
CA MET A 164 13.35 -19.46 -12.13
C MET A 164 12.91 -18.43 -13.17
N CYS A 165 12.62 -17.21 -12.74
CA CYS A 165 12.34 -16.10 -13.63
C CYS A 165 13.62 -15.31 -13.94
N HIS A 166 13.69 -14.80 -15.16
CA HIS A 166 14.66 -13.80 -15.57
C HIS A 166 13.93 -12.50 -15.86
N PHE A 167 14.49 -11.40 -15.37
CA PHE A 167 13.97 -10.06 -15.53
C PHE A 167 15.09 -9.19 -16.08
N GLU A 168 14.82 -8.48 -17.17
CA GLU A 168 15.65 -7.34 -17.55
C GLU A 168 14.98 -6.08 -16.97
N VAL A 169 15.71 -5.35 -16.14
CA VAL A 169 15.18 -4.18 -15.42
C VAL A 169 15.94 -2.93 -15.80
N GLN A 170 15.23 -1.93 -16.32
CA GLN A 170 15.76 -0.62 -16.62
C GLN A 170 15.27 0.40 -15.59
N ILE A 171 16.19 1.10 -14.93
CA ILE A 171 15.88 2.15 -13.96
C ILE A 171 16.38 3.48 -14.55
N GLY A 172 15.45 4.34 -14.93
CA GLY A 172 15.76 5.66 -15.44
C GLY A 172 16.66 5.62 -16.68
N HIS A 173 17.76 6.36 -16.60
CA HIS A 173 18.79 6.45 -17.64
C HIS A 173 19.96 5.46 -17.44
N HIS A 174 19.92 4.63 -16.39
CA HIS A 174 20.98 3.69 -16.09
C HIS A 174 20.98 2.47 -17.03
N ALA A 175 22.12 1.77 -17.06
CA ALA A 175 22.22 0.51 -17.80
C ALA A 175 21.22 -0.53 -17.25
N PRO A 176 20.56 -1.32 -18.12
CA PRO A 176 19.69 -2.40 -17.69
C PRO A 176 20.43 -3.42 -16.81
N VAL A 177 19.71 -4.04 -15.88
CA VAL A 177 20.23 -5.06 -14.98
C VAL A 177 19.43 -6.34 -15.17
N ASP A 178 20.13 -7.44 -15.38
CA ASP A 178 19.55 -8.78 -15.41
C ASP A 178 19.43 -9.36 -14.00
N ILE A 179 18.24 -9.81 -13.66
CA ILE A 179 17.94 -10.42 -12.37
C ILE A 179 17.35 -11.81 -12.61
N ALA A 180 17.98 -12.82 -12.02
CA ALA A 180 17.51 -14.21 -12.01
C ALA A 180 17.07 -14.58 -10.58
N ALA A 181 15.77 -14.75 -10.37
CA ALA A 181 15.14 -14.86 -9.05
C ALA A 181 13.77 -15.57 -9.11
N ASP A 182 13.18 -15.89 -7.95
CA ASP A 182 11.80 -16.40 -7.88
C ASP A 182 10.77 -15.30 -8.23
N GLY A 183 11.15 -14.05 -7.98
CA GLY A 183 10.37 -12.86 -8.25
C GLY A 183 11.15 -11.59 -7.94
N ILE A 184 10.51 -10.45 -8.16
CA ILE A 184 11.02 -9.13 -7.80
C ILE A 184 9.91 -8.31 -7.12
N ILE A 185 10.31 -7.45 -6.18
CA ILE A 185 9.45 -6.54 -5.46
C ILE A 185 9.90 -5.11 -5.77
N VAL A 186 8.97 -4.24 -6.14
CA VAL A 186 9.19 -2.79 -6.19
C VAL A 186 8.32 -2.15 -5.12
N SER A 187 8.94 -1.50 -4.14
CA SER A 187 8.26 -1.02 -2.94
C SER A 187 8.52 0.46 -2.69
N THR A 188 7.51 1.14 -2.13
CA THR A 188 7.63 2.49 -1.56
C THR A 188 8.34 2.44 -0.20
N PRO A 189 8.67 3.60 0.41
CA PRO A 189 9.11 3.63 1.80
C PRO A 189 8.06 3.08 2.76
N THR A 190 6.77 3.27 2.46
CA THR A 190 5.66 2.73 3.28
C THR A 190 5.60 1.20 3.22
N GLY A 191 5.81 0.62 2.04
CA GLY A 191 5.86 -0.84 1.87
C GLY A 191 7.14 -1.49 2.38
N SER A 192 8.15 -0.71 2.77
CA SER A 192 9.42 -1.25 3.31
C SER A 192 9.24 -2.06 4.58
N THR A 193 8.12 -1.88 5.31
CA THR A 193 7.75 -2.65 6.51
C THR A 193 6.76 -3.78 6.22
N ALA A 194 6.38 -4.00 4.96
CA ALA A 194 5.43 -5.03 4.52
C ALA A 194 6.18 -6.21 3.90
N TYR A 195 5.80 -6.69 2.71
CA TYR A 195 6.41 -7.89 2.14
C TYR A 195 7.89 -7.71 1.80
N SER A 196 8.28 -6.47 1.45
CA SER A 196 9.68 -6.11 1.22
C SER A 196 10.57 -6.42 2.44
N LEU A 197 10.09 -6.15 3.67
CA LEU A 197 10.81 -6.49 4.90
C LEU A 197 11.04 -8.00 5.03
N SER A 198 9.99 -8.79 4.79
CA SER A 198 10.06 -10.26 4.86
C SER A 198 11.02 -10.86 3.83
N ALA A 199 11.17 -10.22 2.68
CA ALA A 199 12.12 -10.61 1.64
C ALA A 199 13.56 -10.10 1.89
N GLY A 200 13.81 -9.41 3.02
CA GLY A 200 15.14 -8.95 3.43
C GLY A 200 15.50 -7.54 2.95
N GLY A 201 14.52 -6.74 2.52
CA GLY A 201 14.71 -5.33 2.18
C GLY A 201 15.00 -4.46 3.40
N PRO A 202 15.68 -3.31 3.22
CA PRO A 202 15.85 -2.33 4.28
C PRO A 202 14.52 -1.68 4.66
N VAL A 203 14.39 -1.30 5.94
CA VAL A 203 13.29 -0.42 6.37
C VAL A 203 13.66 1.02 6.04
N LEU A 204 12.70 1.72 5.45
CA LEU A 204 12.81 3.10 5.00
C LEU A 204 11.80 3.94 5.76
N THR A 205 12.19 5.13 6.21
CA THR A 205 11.25 6.06 6.82
C THR A 205 10.32 6.64 5.75
N PRO A 206 9.01 6.85 6.04
CA PRO A 206 8.02 7.24 5.04
C PRO A 206 8.33 8.52 4.26
N GLU A 207 9.12 9.44 4.84
CA GLU A 207 9.39 10.76 4.25
C GLU A 207 10.52 10.76 3.20
N VAL A 208 11.29 9.68 3.08
CA VAL A 208 12.44 9.63 2.17
C VAL A 208 11.97 9.35 0.73
N PRO A 209 12.27 10.23 -0.26
CA PRO A 209 11.76 10.12 -1.62
C PRO A 209 12.54 9.09 -2.46
N VAL A 210 12.40 7.81 -2.09
CA VAL A 210 13.09 6.69 -2.74
C VAL A 210 12.14 5.55 -3.02
N LEU A 211 12.48 4.73 -4.01
CA LEU A 211 11.89 3.42 -4.23
C LEU A 211 12.95 2.35 -3.98
N GLN A 212 12.50 1.13 -3.70
CA GLN A 212 13.39 -0.01 -3.61
C GLN A 212 12.97 -1.13 -4.58
N LEU A 213 13.95 -1.73 -5.24
CA LEU A 213 13.82 -2.96 -6.02
C LEU A 213 14.53 -4.08 -5.25
N LEU A 214 13.82 -5.16 -4.96
CA LEU A 214 14.32 -6.30 -4.20
C LEU A 214 14.02 -7.61 -4.92
N PRO A 215 15.04 -8.42 -5.27
CA PRO A 215 14.80 -9.77 -5.77
C PRO A 215 14.38 -10.73 -4.65
N ILE A 216 13.42 -11.61 -4.93
CA ILE A 216 12.97 -12.69 -4.04
C ILE A 216 13.83 -13.93 -4.34
N CYS A 217 14.60 -14.39 -3.35
CA CYS A 217 15.47 -15.56 -3.47
C CYS A 217 16.34 -15.54 -4.74
N PRO A 218 17.17 -14.49 -4.96
CA PRO A 218 18.00 -14.41 -6.16
C PRO A 218 19.02 -15.55 -6.23
N HIS A 219 19.27 -16.04 -7.44
CA HIS A 219 20.28 -17.08 -7.67
C HIS A 219 21.71 -16.55 -7.47
N SER A 220 21.95 -15.28 -7.83
CA SER A 220 23.24 -14.64 -7.62
C SER A 220 23.37 -14.15 -6.17
N LEU A 221 24.44 -14.59 -5.49
CA LEU A 221 24.77 -14.13 -4.14
C LEU A 221 25.15 -12.64 -4.08
N ALA A 222 25.44 -12.01 -5.22
CA ALA A 222 25.73 -10.58 -5.31
C ALA A 222 24.47 -9.73 -5.46
N SER A 223 23.33 -10.31 -5.85
CA SER A 223 22.07 -9.58 -5.99
C SER A 223 21.60 -9.10 -4.62
N ARG A 224 21.50 -7.79 -4.45
CA ARG A 224 21.01 -7.09 -3.27
C ARG A 224 19.89 -6.15 -3.65
N ALA A 225 19.18 -5.64 -2.65
CA ALA A 225 18.21 -4.57 -2.85
C ALA A 225 18.89 -3.35 -3.49
N LEU A 226 18.22 -2.73 -4.45
CA LEU A 226 18.60 -1.44 -5.01
C LEU A 226 17.65 -0.39 -4.48
N VAL A 227 18.17 0.68 -3.87
CA VAL A 227 17.40 1.85 -3.46
C VAL A 227 17.77 3.00 -4.38
N PHE A 228 16.78 3.65 -4.99
CA PHE A 228 16.97 4.69 -5.99
C PHE A 228 15.93 5.80 -5.83
N ALA A 229 16.17 6.97 -6.42
CA ALA A 229 15.29 8.12 -6.31
C ALA A 229 13.89 7.81 -6.89
N ASP A 230 12.83 8.27 -6.21
CA ASP A 230 11.45 8.05 -6.66
C ASP A 230 11.07 8.79 -7.95
N THR A 231 11.95 9.67 -8.43
CA THR A 231 11.86 10.37 -9.72
C THR A 231 12.22 9.48 -10.89
N GLU A 232 12.93 8.37 -10.67
CA GLU A 232 13.34 7.46 -11.73
C GLU A 232 12.22 6.46 -12.05
N GLN A 233 11.86 6.36 -13.33
CA GLN A 233 10.92 5.33 -13.80
C GLN A 233 11.64 3.98 -13.90
N LEU A 234 11.01 2.94 -13.40
CA LEU A 234 11.45 1.56 -13.54
C LEU A 234 10.62 0.84 -14.61
N THR A 235 11.29 0.16 -15.54
CA THR A 235 10.65 -0.69 -16.55
C THR A 235 11.18 -2.11 -16.41
N ILE A 236 10.27 -3.09 -16.34
CA ILE A 236 10.61 -4.52 -16.23
C ILE A 236 10.18 -5.19 -17.53
N PHE A 237 11.11 -5.94 -18.11
CA PHE A 237 10.87 -6.82 -19.23
C PHE A 237 10.94 -8.28 -18.73
N PRO A 238 9.83 -9.02 -18.85
CA PRO A 238 9.79 -10.48 -18.72
C PRO A 238 10.77 -11.19 -19.66
N ALA A 239 11.98 -11.52 -19.19
CA ALA A 239 12.97 -12.26 -19.97
C ALA A 239 12.81 -13.79 -19.83
N THR A 240 11.57 -14.27 -19.73
CA THR A 240 11.21 -15.68 -19.50
C THR A 240 10.10 -16.12 -20.45
N PRO A 241 10.06 -17.38 -20.93
CA PRO A 241 8.99 -17.85 -21.81
C PRO A 241 7.67 -18.14 -21.07
N ASN A 242 7.71 -18.28 -19.75
CA ASN A 242 6.54 -18.61 -18.94
C ASN A 242 5.81 -17.33 -18.50
N SER A 243 4.48 -17.43 -18.37
CA SER A 243 3.69 -16.40 -17.70
C SER A 243 4.10 -16.23 -16.24
N MET A 244 3.90 -15.02 -15.75
CA MET A 244 4.17 -14.61 -14.37
C MET A 244 2.90 -14.02 -13.77
N VAL A 245 2.89 -13.89 -12.45
CA VAL A 245 1.80 -13.26 -11.70
C VAL A 245 2.32 -11.98 -11.09
N MET A 246 1.64 -10.87 -11.41
CA MET A 246 1.85 -9.59 -10.74
C MET A 246 0.80 -9.40 -9.66
N VAL A 247 1.23 -8.95 -8.49
CA VAL A 247 0.39 -8.62 -7.33
C VAL A 247 0.75 -7.23 -6.84
N VAL A 248 -0.25 -6.41 -6.54
CA VAL A 248 -0.13 -5.03 -6.09
C VAL A 248 -0.88 -4.87 -4.78
N ASP A 249 -0.17 -4.44 -3.73
CA ASP A 249 -0.63 -4.32 -2.34
C ASP A 249 -1.34 -5.59 -1.80
N GLY A 250 -1.02 -6.76 -2.36
CA GLY A 250 -1.60 -8.06 -1.96
C GLY A 250 -3.08 -8.28 -2.36
N ASN A 251 -3.76 -7.30 -2.95
CA ASN A 251 -5.21 -7.32 -3.17
C ASN A 251 -5.65 -6.98 -4.61
N GLY A 252 -4.69 -6.84 -5.52
CA GLY A 252 -4.93 -6.64 -6.94
C GLY A 252 -3.84 -7.32 -7.76
N GLY A 253 -4.18 -7.91 -8.90
CA GLY A 253 -3.17 -8.60 -9.69
C GLY A 253 -3.66 -9.15 -11.03
N CYS A 254 -2.70 -9.55 -11.84
CA CYS A 254 -2.94 -10.11 -13.16
C CYS A 254 -1.77 -10.97 -13.62
N TYR A 255 -2.02 -11.73 -14.68
CA TYR A 255 -0.98 -12.46 -15.38
C TYR A 255 -0.21 -11.51 -16.30
N VAL A 256 1.11 -11.70 -16.32
CA VAL A 256 2.05 -11.02 -17.19
C VAL A 256 2.61 -12.05 -18.15
N ILE A 257 2.54 -11.77 -19.45
CA ILE A 257 3.13 -12.62 -20.50
C ILE A 257 4.46 -12.03 -21.01
N PRO A 258 5.28 -12.80 -21.74
CA PRO A 258 6.61 -12.36 -22.18
C PRO A 258 6.60 -11.08 -23.03
N GLU A 259 5.52 -10.82 -23.78
CA GLU A 259 5.37 -9.64 -24.64
C GLU A 259 4.99 -8.36 -23.89
N ASP A 260 4.61 -8.48 -22.61
CA ASP A 260 4.25 -7.34 -21.78
C ASP A 260 5.51 -6.59 -21.30
N LYS A 261 5.34 -5.31 -20.99
CA LYS A 261 6.30 -4.55 -20.18
C LYS A 261 5.60 -3.94 -18.98
N ILE A 262 6.22 -4.04 -17.82
CA ILE A 262 5.70 -3.39 -16.60
C ILE A 262 6.41 -2.06 -16.43
N LYS A 263 5.65 -0.97 -16.37
CA LYS A 263 6.16 0.35 -15.97
C LYS A 263 5.75 0.64 -14.54
N VAL A 264 6.71 1.02 -13.72
CA VAL A 264 6.53 1.44 -12.33
C VAL A 264 7.15 2.81 -12.16
N LYS A 265 6.39 3.76 -11.62
CA LYS A 265 6.87 5.11 -11.33
C LYS A 265 6.16 5.66 -10.09
N ARG A 266 6.72 6.71 -9.51
CA ARG A 266 5.97 7.53 -8.54
C ARG A 266 4.64 8.00 -9.16
N SER A 267 3.56 7.78 -8.42
CA SER A 267 2.22 8.24 -8.77
C SER A 267 2.13 9.78 -8.66
N PRO A 268 1.35 10.44 -9.52
CA PRO A 268 0.99 11.84 -9.32
C PRO A 268 0.08 12.05 -8.09
N TYR A 269 -0.52 10.98 -7.58
CA TYR A 269 -1.37 10.97 -6.39
C TYR A 269 -0.60 10.47 -5.18
N SER A 270 -0.75 11.16 -4.04
CA SER A 270 -0.19 10.79 -2.74
C SER A 270 -1.29 10.29 -1.80
N ALA A 271 -0.91 9.36 -0.91
CA ALA A 271 -1.77 8.95 0.20
C ALA A 271 -1.72 10.02 1.30
N ARG A 272 -2.84 10.72 1.52
CA ARG A 272 -2.96 11.78 2.53
C ARG A 272 -3.54 11.21 3.82
N PHE A 273 -2.71 11.01 4.83
CA PHE A 273 -3.11 10.53 6.14
C PHE A 273 -3.44 11.69 7.07
N ILE A 274 -4.56 11.60 7.79
CA ILE A 274 -4.86 12.45 8.94
C ILE A 274 -4.07 11.93 10.14
N ARG A 275 -3.28 12.81 10.75
CA ARG A 275 -2.46 12.53 11.94
C ARG A 275 -2.83 13.46 13.08
N LEU A 276 -3.15 12.88 14.24
CA LEU A 276 -3.52 13.63 15.45
C LEU A 276 -2.30 14.07 16.25
N GLN A 277 -1.17 13.41 16.01
CA GLN A 277 0.12 13.71 16.63
C GLN A 277 1.23 13.68 15.58
N ALA A 278 2.40 14.21 15.92
CA ALA A 278 3.58 14.10 15.07
C ALA A 278 3.88 12.60 14.77
N PRO A 279 4.18 12.25 13.51
CA PRO A 279 4.50 10.88 13.14
C PRO A 279 5.69 10.35 13.96
N GLU A 280 5.51 9.25 14.69
CA GLU A 280 6.59 8.59 15.43
C GLU A 280 6.86 7.19 14.88
N PHE A 281 7.43 7.14 13.68
CA PHE A 281 7.68 5.89 12.94
C PHE A 281 8.44 4.85 13.77
N PHE A 282 9.52 5.25 14.47
CA PHE A 282 10.33 4.32 15.27
C PHE A 282 9.60 3.75 16.49
N ARG A 283 8.62 4.46 17.07
CA ARG A 283 7.76 3.89 18.12
C ARG A 283 6.90 2.78 17.54
N VAL A 284 6.21 3.03 16.43
CA VAL A 284 5.38 2.02 15.75
C VAL A 284 6.24 0.80 15.41
N LEU A 285 7.44 1.03 14.87
CA LEU A 285 8.39 -0.01 14.51
C LEU A 285 8.83 -0.86 15.73
N ARG A 286 9.12 -0.21 16.87
CA ARG A 286 9.43 -0.89 18.14
C ARG A 286 8.25 -1.69 18.66
N GLU A 287 7.05 -1.12 18.68
CA GLU A 287 5.83 -1.76 19.16
C GLU A 287 5.41 -2.95 18.29
N LYS A 288 5.66 -2.88 16.97
CA LYS A 288 5.23 -3.91 16.01
C LYS A 288 6.25 -5.03 15.83
N LEU A 289 7.53 -4.69 15.74
CA LEU A 289 8.59 -5.62 15.38
C LEU A 289 9.52 -5.95 16.55
N GLY A 290 9.32 -5.33 17.72
CA GLY A 290 10.28 -5.40 18.82
C GLY A 290 11.63 -4.77 18.47
N TRP A 291 11.68 -3.94 17.42
CA TRP A 291 12.95 -3.46 16.88
C TRP A 291 13.55 -2.38 17.79
N GLY A 292 14.83 -2.55 18.13
CA GLY A 292 15.57 -1.63 19.00
C GLY A 292 15.21 -1.75 20.47
N LEU A 293 14.56 -2.86 20.88
CA LEU A 293 14.43 -3.19 22.30
C LEU A 293 15.81 -3.46 22.90
N PRO A 294 16.06 -3.05 24.16
CA PRO A 294 17.31 -3.35 24.84
C PRO A 294 17.59 -4.85 24.79
N HIS A 295 18.80 -5.22 24.38
CA HIS A 295 19.24 -6.61 24.55
C HIS A 295 19.22 -6.91 26.05
N ILE A 296 18.34 -7.82 26.47
CA ILE A 296 18.44 -8.42 27.80
C ILE A 296 19.73 -9.22 27.78
N ALA A 297 20.79 -8.69 28.40
CA ALA A 297 22.02 -9.43 28.61
C ALA A 297 21.66 -10.77 29.26
N LYS A 298 22.24 -11.88 28.77
CA LYS A 298 22.06 -13.20 29.37
C LYS A 298 22.24 -13.08 30.89
N PRO A 299 21.39 -13.71 31.73
CA PRO A 299 21.64 -13.74 33.16
C PRO A 299 23.06 -14.25 33.37
N THR A 300 23.88 -13.45 34.06
CA THR A 300 25.22 -13.86 34.51
C THR A 300 25.07 -15.23 35.15
N SER A 301 25.78 -16.22 34.60
CA SER A 301 25.88 -17.56 35.14
C SER A 301 26.11 -17.42 36.64
N VAL A 302 25.09 -17.73 37.43
CA VAL A 302 25.23 -17.86 38.87
C VAL A 302 26.29 -18.94 39.05
N GLU A 303 27.42 -18.58 39.64
CA GLU A 303 28.40 -19.55 40.11
C GLU A 303 27.64 -20.55 40.99
N LEU A 304 27.54 -21.79 40.50
CA LEU A 304 27.01 -22.88 41.30
C LEU A 304 28.01 -23.13 42.45
N PRO A 305 27.53 -23.26 43.69
CA PRO A 305 28.37 -23.58 44.84
C PRO A 305 29.04 -24.96 44.72
#